data_AF-A0A7C7NZ86-F1
#
_entry.id   AF-A0A7C7NZ86-F1
#
_cell.length_a   1.000
_cell.length_b   1.000
_cell.length_c   1.000
_cell.angle_alpha   90.00
_cell.angle_beta   90.00
_cell.angle_gamma   90.00
#
_symmetry.space_group_name_H-M   'P 1'
#
loop_
_entity.id
_entity.type
_entity.pdbx_description
1 polymer ?
#
loop_
_entity_poly.entity_id
_entity_poly.type
_entity_poly.pdbx_seq_one_letter_code
_entity_poly.pdbx_strand_id
1 'polypeptide(L)'
;NTSTKIPENTRAITGISCAYLVQNMERNNEGFTQMGSEGASWVGESVFSNTDHIFQNMGDGTYIHSGILSIRHAVAAKTKMTFKILYNDAVALTGGQALDGLPTVAQMSRQLESEGVKKIAIITDEPNKYKSRDKFSNNSRVYDRKEIIDVQIKLSQINDTTAIIYDQTCAAEKRRRIKKSILPEPNKKIFINEKVCEGCGDCGIQSNCISIVPVETEYGRKRQIDQSNCNKDYSCVDGFCPSFVSVVGDVKLKTNVNNSLIERINSTISEPILPEIQQSYGIMIAGIGGTGVVTIGAILATAAQIDGKGSGVLDMTGLAQKGGAVKSFLRIFNDPKEISTIRLSYGDTNLLMGFDLLVANDEEVLKTLDKQKTKSIINSDEIMTGEFTRDKNFFLPFDKMKENLINILGKNN
;
A
#
# COMPACT_ATOMS: atom_id res chain seq x y z
N ASN A 1 -9.20 -2.73 -6.98
CA ASN A 1 -8.12 -1.84 -7.47
C ASN A 1 -8.33 -1.37 -8.92
N THR A 2 -9.46 -0.72 -9.22
CA THR A 2 -9.85 -0.29 -10.58
C THR A 2 -9.81 1.22 -10.80
N SER A 3 -9.71 2.01 -9.73
CA SER A 3 -9.80 3.48 -9.77
C SER A 3 -8.85 4.16 -10.75
N THR A 4 -7.63 3.63 -10.91
CA THR A 4 -6.61 4.19 -11.80
C THR A 4 -6.61 3.60 -13.22
N LYS A 5 -7.50 2.64 -13.52
CA LYS A 5 -7.70 2.18 -14.91
C LYS A 5 -8.30 3.32 -15.74
N ILE A 6 -7.85 3.43 -16.99
CA ILE A 6 -8.28 4.43 -17.96
C ILE A 6 -8.67 3.74 -19.27
N PRO A 7 -9.46 4.39 -20.14
CA PRO A 7 -9.76 3.85 -21.47
C PRO A 7 -8.49 3.58 -22.29
N GLU A 8 -8.56 2.62 -23.21
CA GLU A 8 -7.44 2.32 -24.10
C GLU A 8 -7.01 3.55 -24.92
N ASN A 9 -5.72 3.64 -25.22
CA ASN A 9 -5.12 4.76 -25.96
C ASN A 9 -5.31 6.15 -25.33
N THR A 10 -5.66 6.20 -24.04
CA THR A 10 -5.67 7.45 -23.25
C THR A 10 -4.47 7.51 -22.32
N ARG A 11 -4.24 8.71 -21.79
CA ARG A 11 -3.13 9.03 -20.89
C ARG A 11 -3.67 9.58 -19.58
N ALA A 12 -3.00 9.25 -18.49
CA ALA A 12 -3.22 9.88 -17.19
C ALA A 12 -1.94 10.43 -16.59
N ILE A 13 -2.04 11.52 -15.84
CA ILE A 13 -0.95 12.08 -15.03
C ILE A 13 -1.25 11.85 -13.55
N THR A 14 -0.20 11.72 -12.75
CA THR A 14 -0.32 11.56 -11.30
C THR A 14 0.15 12.79 -10.52
N GLY A 15 -0.11 12.80 -9.22
CA GLY A 15 0.46 13.73 -8.25
C GLY A 15 1.06 12.96 -7.08
N ILE A 16 1.49 13.66 -6.03
CA ILE A 16 1.95 13.02 -4.80
C ILE A 16 0.74 12.50 -4.01
N SER A 17 0.42 11.23 -4.21
CA SER A 17 -0.59 10.47 -3.46
C SER A 17 -0.35 8.98 -3.64
N CYS A 18 -1.20 8.12 -3.04
CA CYS A 18 -1.17 6.68 -3.36
C CYS A 18 -1.32 6.39 -4.85
N ALA A 19 -1.94 7.30 -5.62
CA ALA A 19 -2.05 7.16 -7.06
C ALA A 19 -0.67 7.16 -7.74
N TYR A 20 0.35 7.80 -7.18
CA TYR A 20 1.71 7.81 -7.74
C TYR A 20 2.23 6.40 -8.05
N LEU A 21 1.91 5.44 -7.18
CA LEU A 21 2.39 4.06 -7.29
C LEU A 21 1.90 3.34 -8.56
N VAL A 22 0.87 3.88 -9.23
CA VAL A 22 0.38 3.34 -10.49
C VAL A 22 1.38 3.51 -11.64
N GLN A 23 2.36 4.41 -11.54
CA GLN A 23 3.39 4.58 -12.58
C GLN A 23 4.22 3.30 -12.79
N ASN A 24 4.31 2.44 -11.77
CA ASN A 24 4.96 1.13 -11.86
C ASN A 24 3.98 0.02 -12.34
N MET A 25 2.81 0.42 -12.83
CA MET A 25 1.78 -0.45 -13.38
C MET A 25 1.58 -0.15 -14.87
N GLU A 26 1.23 -1.18 -15.65
CA GLU A 26 0.87 -1.07 -17.07
C GLU A 26 -0.52 -0.45 -17.22
N ARG A 27 -0.65 0.85 -16.93
CA ARG A 27 -1.92 1.59 -16.93
C ARG A 27 -1.84 2.95 -17.63
N ASN A 28 -0.79 3.24 -18.40
CA ASN A 28 -0.60 4.52 -19.11
C ASN A 28 -0.77 5.75 -18.21
N ASN A 29 -0.26 5.64 -16.98
CA ASN A 29 -0.20 6.73 -16.03
C ASN A 29 1.26 7.15 -15.90
N GLU A 30 1.55 8.42 -16.06
CA GLU A 30 2.92 8.91 -16.15
C GLU A 30 3.11 10.23 -15.42
N GLY A 31 4.37 10.55 -15.15
CA GLY A 31 4.76 11.79 -14.53
C GLY A 31 4.16 11.99 -13.14
N PHE A 32 4.63 13.04 -12.49
CA PHE A 32 4.06 13.51 -11.25
C PHE A 32 4.33 14.99 -11.10
N THR A 33 3.58 15.63 -10.22
CA THR A 33 3.77 17.01 -9.81
C THR A 33 3.77 17.07 -8.29
N GLN A 34 4.31 18.15 -7.73
CA GLN A 34 4.18 18.46 -6.32
C GLN A 34 2.70 18.54 -5.90
N MET A 35 2.43 18.21 -4.64
CA MET A 35 1.09 18.24 -4.06
C MET A 35 0.43 19.63 -4.24
N GLY A 36 -0.76 19.66 -4.86
CA GLY A 36 -1.51 20.87 -5.16
C GLY A 36 -1.26 21.45 -6.56
N SER A 37 -0.38 20.83 -7.34
CA SER A 37 -0.11 21.22 -8.74
C SER A 37 -0.60 20.18 -9.74
N GLU A 38 -1.37 19.18 -9.28
CA GLU A 38 -2.00 18.19 -10.13
C GLU A 38 -2.82 18.87 -11.24
N GLY A 39 -2.55 18.52 -12.49
CA GLY A 39 -3.22 19.05 -13.67
C GLY A 39 -2.57 20.30 -14.28
N ALA A 40 -1.75 21.03 -13.51
CA ALA A 40 -1.12 22.26 -14.00
C ALA A 40 -0.14 21.99 -15.17
N SER A 41 0.54 20.84 -15.15
CA SER A 41 1.38 20.40 -16.27
C SER A 41 0.58 20.30 -17.57
N TRP A 42 -0.62 19.70 -17.52
CA TRP A 42 -1.49 19.57 -18.68
C TRP A 42 -2.07 20.90 -19.15
N VAL A 43 -2.44 21.80 -18.24
CA VAL A 43 -2.89 23.15 -18.62
C VAL A 43 -1.84 23.86 -19.48
N GLY A 44 -0.56 23.68 -19.18
CA GLY A 44 0.54 24.20 -20.02
C GLY A 44 0.82 23.37 -21.26
N GLU A 45 0.79 22.03 -21.17
CA GLU A 45 1.12 21.11 -22.26
C GLU A 45 0.04 21.08 -23.36
N SER A 46 -1.24 21.22 -22.99
CA SER A 46 -2.38 20.97 -23.88
C SER A 46 -2.39 21.86 -25.12
N VAL A 47 -1.82 23.07 -25.03
CA VAL A 47 -1.76 24.00 -26.18
C VAL A 47 -0.70 23.64 -27.22
N PHE A 48 0.20 22.71 -26.89
CA PHE A 48 1.27 22.21 -27.75
C PHE A 48 1.16 20.72 -28.07
N SER A 49 0.15 20.03 -27.53
CA SER A 49 0.00 18.58 -27.64
C SER A 49 -0.99 18.19 -28.74
N ASN A 50 -0.72 17.06 -29.42
CA ASN A 50 -1.71 16.40 -30.29
C ASN A 50 -2.68 15.53 -29.49
N THR A 51 -2.43 15.35 -28.19
CA THR A 51 -3.37 14.66 -27.29
C THR A 51 -4.48 15.63 -26.93
N ASP A 52 -5.73 15.23 -27.12
CA ASP A 52 -6.89 16.12 -26.93
C ASP A 52 -7.40 16.16 -25.47
N HIS A 53 -7.18 15.07 -24.72
CA HIS A 53 -7.69 14.93 -23.35
C HIS A 53 -6.79 14.02 -22.53
N ILE A 54 -6.66 14.32 -21.24
CA ILE A 54 -6.04 13.43 -20.26
C ILE A 54 -6.88 13.30 -18.99
N PHE A 55 -6.54 12.27 -18.19
CA PHE A 55 -7.01 12.14 -16.82
C PHE A 55 -5.94 12.59 -15.81
N GLN A 56 -6.31 13.38 -14.81
CA GLN A 56 -5.41 13.74 -13.69
C GLN A 56 -5.84 13.02 -12.42
N ASN A 57 -5.04 12.06 -11.93
CA ASN A 57 -5.31 11.47 -10.63
C ASN A 57 -4.91 12.44 -9.51
N MET A 58 -5.78 12.55 -8.50
CA MET A 58 -5.60 13.40 -7.33
C MET A 58 -6.11 12.65 -6.10
N GLY A 59 -5.36 12.65 -5.00
CA GLY A 59 -5.86 12.14 -3.72
C GLY A 59 -6.86 13.11 -3.09
N ASP A 60 -7.80 12.59 -2.31
CA ASP A 60 -8.69 13.40 -1.45
C ASP A 60 -7.92 14.32 -0.49
N GLY A 61 -6.83 13.84 0.12
CA GLY A 61 -5.94 14.66 0.93
C GLY A 61 -5.31 15.82 0.17
N THR A 62 -4.91 15.61 -1.09
CA THR A 62 -4.42 16.71 -1.93
C THR A 62 -5.54 17.68 -2.27
N TYR A 63 -6.71 17.17 -2.66
CA TYR A 63 -7.87 17.98 -3.03
C TYR A 63 -8.20 19.02 -1.96
N ILE A 64 -8.31 18.60 -0.69
CA ILE A 64 -8.67 19.49 0.42
C ILE A 64 -7.57 20.48 0.80
N HIS A 65 -6.31 20.08 0.67
CA HIS A 65 -5.19 20.88 1.16
C HIS A 65 -4.83 21.98 0.17
N SER A 66 -4.69 21.65 -1.11
CA SER A 66 -4.21 22.60 -2.13
C SER A 66 -4.69 22.28 -3.56
N GLY A 67 -5.10 21.05 -3.84
CA GLY A 67 -5.48 20.57 -5.18
C GLY A 67 -6.75 21.21 -5.75
N ILE A 68 -7.65 21.72 -4.91
CA ILE A 68 -8.82 22.47 -5.43
C ILE A 68 -8.41 23.71 -6.26
N LEU A 69 -7.28 24.34 -5.92
CA LEU A 69 -6.77 25.50 -6.67
C LEU A 69 -6.29 25.11 -8.07
N SER A 70 -5.75 23.91 -8.25
CA SER A 70 -5.33 23.44 -9.57
C SER A 70 -6.51 23.10 -10.47
N ILE A 71 -7.62 22.60 -9.90
CA ILE A 71 -8.88 22.42 -10.61
C ILE A 71 -9.45 23.77 -11.05
N ARG A 72 -9.48 24.76 -10.14
CA ARG A 72 -9.91 26.14 -10.47
C ARG A 72 -9.08 26.73 -11.61
N HIS A 73 -7.77 26.52 -11.59
CA HIS A 73 -6.88 26.95 -12.66
C HIS A 73 -7.24 26.32 -14.01
N ALA A 74 -7.46 25.00 -14.06
CA ALA A 74 -7.87 24.31 -15.29
C ALA A 74 -9.23 24.79 -15.82
N VAL A 75 -10.20 25.03 -14.93
CA VAL A 75 -11.50 25.60 -15.31
C VAL A 75 -11.34 27.01 -15.88
N ALA A 76 -10.56 27.88 -15.21
CA ALA A 76 -10.30 29.24 -15.69
C ALA A 76 -9.59 29.26 -17.05
N ALA A 77 -8.68 28.31 -17.28
CA ALA A 77 -8.01 28.12 -18.56
C ALA A 77 -8.89 27.43 -19.63
N LYS A 78 -10.09 26.96 -19.27
CA LYS A 78 -10.98 26.17 -20.13
C LYS A 78 -10.29 24.93 -20.71
N THR A 79 -9.41 24.31 -19.92
CA THR A 79 -8.64 23.15 -20.35
C THR A 79 -9.54 21.92 -20.41
N LYS A 80 -9.51 21.22 -21.54
CA LYS A 80 -10.20 19.93 -21.72
C LYS A 80 -9.42 18.84 -20.97
N MET A 81 -9.95 18.42 -19.82
CA MET A 81 -9.37 17.35 -18.99
C MET A 81 -10.37 16.82 -17.96
N THR A 82 -10.08 15.64 -17.41
CA THR A 82 -10.87 15.07 -16.30
C THR A 82 -10.02 14.87 -15.06
N PHE A 83 -10.39 15.49 -13.95
CA PHE A 83 -9.78 15.20 -12.65
C PHE A 83 -10.41 13.95 -12.03
N LYS A 84 -9.59 13.00 -11.59
CA LYS A 84 -9.99 11.78 -10.88
C LYS A 84 -9.59 11.92 -9.42
N ILE A 85 -10.53 12.36 -8.60
CA ILE A 85 -10.34 12.53 -7.16
C ILE A 85 -10.61 11.20 -6.48
N LEU A 86 -9.55 10.58 -5.97
CA LEU A 86 -9.58 9.27 -5.34
C LEU A 86 -9.92 9.43 -3.85
N TYR A 87 -11.21 9.36 -3.55
CA TYR A 87 -11.76 9.51 -2.21
C TYR A 87 -11.69 8.18 -1.46
N ASN A 88 -10.75 8.09 -0.52
CA ASN A 88 -10.48 6.87 0.23
C ASN A 88 -10.67 7.06 1.76
N ASP A 89 -11.01 8.28 2.19
CA ASP A 89 -11.35 8.65 3.57
C ASP A 89 -10.18 8.55 4.56
N ALA A 90 -8.93 8.65 4.06
CA ALA A 90 -7.71 8.68 4.88
C ALA A 90 -6.47 9.21 4.10
N VAL A 91 -5.46 9.79 4.78
CA VAL A 91 -4.14 9.96 4.13
C VAL A 91 -3.41 8.62 4.10
N ALA A 92 -3.78 7.76 3.15
CA ALA A 92 -3.35 6.36 3.15
C ALA A 92 -1.83 6.18 2.99
N LEU A 93 -1.17 7.08 2.24
CA LEU A 93 0.27 6.98 1.92
C LEU A 93 1.15 7.16 3.16
N THR A 94 0.74 8.03 4.09
CA THR A 94 1.51 8.45 5.26
C THR A 94 1.16 7.69 6.54
N GLY A 95 0.37 6.61 6.45
CA GLY A 95 0.00 5.80 7.62
C GLY A 95 -1.49 5.79 7.96
N GLY A 96 -2.35 6.50 7.22
CA GLY A 96 -3.80 6.50 7.42
C GLY A 96 -4.28 7.50 8.47
N GLN A 97 -3.63 8.67 8.54
CA GLN A 97 -4.08 9.79 9.34
C GLN A 97 -5.52 10.16 8.95
N ALA A 98 -6.34 10.45 9.95
CA ALA A 98 -7.59 11.15 9.72
C ALA A 98 -7.27 12.55 9.20
N LEU A 99 -7.95 12.99 8.15
CA LEU A 99 -7.91 14.38 7.74
C LEU A 99 -9.01 15.10 8.52
N ASP A 100 -8.62 16.04 9.37
CA ASP A 100 -9.58 16.94 10.00
C ASP A 100 -10.34 17.72 8.93
N GLY A 101 -11.67 17.66 8.96
CA GLY A 101 -12.52 18.44 8.05
C GLY A 101 -12.66 17.90 6.63
N LEU A 102 -12.42 16.60 6.38
CA LEU A 102 -12.71 15.97 5.08
C LEU A 102 -14.16 16.24 4.65
N PRO A 103 -14.40 16.96 3.52
CA PRO A 103 -15.73 17.14 3.01
C PRO A 103 -16.28 15.79 2.55
N THR A 104 -17.53 15.52 2.88
CA THR A 104 -18.28 14.41 2.31
C THR A 104 -18.28 14.47 0.78
N VAL A 105 -18.46 13.33 0.11
CA VAL A 105 -18.55 13.26 -1.36
C VAL A 105 -19.60 14.23 -1.92
N ALA A 106 -20.72 14.43 -1.21
CA ALA A 106 -21.73 15.42 -1.57
C ALA A 106 -21.26 16.87 -1.41
N GLN A 107 -20.46 17.18 -0.38
CA GLN A 107 -19.83 18.50 -0.24
C GLN A 107 -18.82 18.75 -1.36
N MET A 108 -17.98 17.76 -1.69
CA MET A 108 -17.01 17.85 -2.77
C MET A 108 -17.69 18.08 -4.12
N SER A 109 -18.80 17.39 -4.42
CA SER A 109 -19.52 17.61 -5.68
C SER A 109 -20.01 19.05 -5.80
N ARG A 110 -20.51 19.65 -4.71
CA ARG A 110 -20.95 21.06 -4.69
C ARG A 110 -19.79 22.04 -4.78
N GLN A 111 -18.66 21.75 -4.14
CA GLN A 111 -17.44 22.56 -4.28
C GLN A 111 -16.97 22.56 -5.74
N LEU A 112 -16.84 21.39 -6.36
CA LEU A 112 -16.47 21.26 -7.77
C LEU A 112 -17.44 21.98 -8.72
N GLU A 113 -18.75 21.87 -8.48
CA GLU A 113 -19.75 22.64 -9.24
C GLU A 113 -19.55 24.15 -9.07
N SER A 114 -19.27 24.61 -7.85
CA SER A 114 -19.02 26.04 -7.57
C SER A 114 -17.73 26.55 -8.21
N GLU A 115 -16.72 25.69 -8.36
CA GLU A 115 -15.49 26.00 -9.10
C GLU A 115 -15.69 26.04 -10.63
N GLY A 116 -16.87 25.63 -11.12
CA GLY A 116 -17.21 25.67 -12.55
C GLY A 116 -16.92 24.38 -13.30
N VAL A 117 -16.65 23.26 -12.62
CA VAL A 117 -16.50 21.96 -13.26
C VAL A 117 -17.78 21.59 -14.02
N LYS A 118 -17.66 21.24 -15.30
CA LYS A 118 -18.83 21.11 -16.19
C LYS A 118 -19.72 19.91 -15.85
N LYS A 119 -19.10 18.76 -15.60
CA LYS A 119 -19.79 17.50 -15.30
C LYS A 119 -19.01 16.73 -14.26
N ILE A 120 -19.75 16.15 -13.30
CA ILE A 120 -19.19 15.40 -12.19
C ILE A 120 -19.78 13.98 -12.20
N ALA A 121 -18.93 12.96 -12.16
CA ALA A 121 -19.35 11.59 -11.94
C ALA A 121 -18.90 11.11 -10.56
N ILE A 122 -19.81 10.53 -9.80
CA ILE A 122 -19.51 9.91 -8.51
C ILE A 122 -19.52 8.40 -8.76
N ILE A 123 -18.40 7.74 -8.52
CA ILE A 123 -18.21 6.32 -8.81
C ILE A 123 -17.96 5.60 -7.50
N THR A 124 -18.74 4.56 -7.20
CA THR A 124 -18.61 3.79 -5.96
C THR A 124 -18.98 2.32 -6.15
N ASP A 125 -18.49 1.44 -5.28
CA ASP A 125 -18.89 0.04 -5.20
C ASP A 125 -20.18 -0.19 -4.40
N GLU A 126 -20.73 0.86 -3.79
CA GLU A 126 -21.96 0.81 -3.02
C GLU A 126 -22.94 1.93 -3.44
N PRO A 127 -23.45 1.96 -4.69
CA PRO A 127 -24.30 3.07 -5.17
C PRO A 127 -25.52 3.33 -4.27
N ASN A 128 -26.08 2.26 -3.70
CA ASN A 128 -27.26 2.31 -2.83
C ASN A 128 -27.02 3.00 -1.47
N LYS A 129 -25.76 3.27 -1.09
CA LYS A 129 -25.47 3.97 0.17
C LYS A 129 -25.89 5.45 0.12
N TYR A 130 -25.91 6.01 -1.09
CA TYR A 130 -26.36 7.36 -1.33
C TYR A 130 -27.87 7.39 -1.42
N LYS A 131 -28.51 7.97 -0.41
CA LYS A 131 -29.96 8.12 -0.34
C LYS A 131 -30.35 9.45 -0.99
N SER A 132 -31.63 9.60 -1.33
CA SER A 132 -32.20 10.86 -1.88
C SER A 132 -32.02 12.10 -0.97
N ARG A 133 -31.53 11.93 0.26
CA ARG A 133 -31.25 13.01 1.22
C ARG A 133 -29.89 13.68 1.00
N ASP A 134 -28.97 13.02 0.31
CA ASP A 134 -27.67 13.60 -0.02
C ASP A 134 -27.85 14.65 -1.12
N LYS A 135 -27.69 15.93 -0.76
CA LYS A 135 -27.84 17.05 -1.71
C LYS A 135 -26.61 17.16 -2.60
N PHE A 136 -26.47 16.26 -3.56
CA PHE A 136 -25.43 16.35 -4.57
C PHE A 136 -25.58 17.60 -5.45
N SER A 137 -24.51 17.98 -6.15
CA SER A 137 -24.57 19.08 -7.12
C SER A 137 -25.47 18.72 -8.30
N ASN A 138 -26.11 19.72 -8.92
CA ASN A 138 -27.07 19.51 -9.99
C ASN A 138 -26.43 18.86 -11.22
N ASN A 139 -25.16 19.17 -11.47
CA ASN A 139 -24.40 18.60 -12.57
C ASN A 139 -23.80 17.21 -12.30
N SER A 140 -24.00 16.62 -11.11
CA SER A 140 -23.42 15.33 -10.74
C SER A 140 -24.35 14.14 -10.97
N ARG A 141 -23.77 12.94 -11.11
CA ARG A 141 -24.52 11.67 -11.17
C ARG A 141 -23.71 10.54 -10.53
N VAL A 142 -24.40 9.65 -9.83
CA VAL A 142 -23.82 8.44 -9.21
C VAL A 142 -23.85 7.28 -10.20
N TYR A 143 -22.76 6.52 -10.25
CA TYR A 143 -22.55 5.35 -11.10
C TYR A 143 -21.94 4.20 -10.30
N ASP A 144 -22.17 2.97 -10.77
CA ASP A 144 -21.47 1.80 -10.24
C ASP A 144 -20.00 1.80 -10.71
N ARG A 145 -19.09 1.29 -9.87
CA ARG A 145 -17.67 1.15 -10.21
C ARG A 145 -17.40 0.41 -11.52
N LYS A 146 -18.31 -0.49 -11.94
CA LYS A 146 -18.21 -1.24 -13.19
C LYS A 146 -18.32 -0.34 -14.42
N GLU A 147 -18.98 0.80 -14.30
CA GLU A 147 -19.20 1.76 -15.39
C GLU A 147 -18.02 2.73 -15.58
N ILE A 148 -16.92 2.59 -14.82
CA ILE A 148 -15.83 3.58 -14.78
C ILE A 148 -15.22 3.89 -16.16
N ILE A 149 -15.07 2.90 -17.03
CA ILE A 149 -14.50 3.11 -18.37
C ILE A 149 -15.47 3.90 -19.25
N ASP A 150 -16.74 3.49 -19.30
CA ASP A 150 -17.77 4.17 -20.10
C ASP A 150 -18.00 5.61 -19.64
N VAL A 151 -17.99 5.85 -18.33
CA VAL A 151 -18.09 7.19 -17.75
C VAL A 151 -16.88 8.04 -18.13
N GLN A 152 -15.66 7.48 -18.05
CA GLN A 152 -14.44 8.18 -18.46
C GLN A 152 -14.47 8.56 -19.94
N ILE A 153 -14.93 7.68 -20.83
CA ILE A 153 -15.11 7.98 -22.26
C ILE A 153 -16.13 9.10 -22.46
N LYS A 154 -17.28 9.05 -21.78
CA LYS A 154 -18.31 10.11 -21.90
C LYS A 154 -17.81 11.46 -21.43
N LEU A 155 -17.02 11.50 -20.35
CA LEU A 155 -16.43 12.74 -19.83
C LEU A 155 -15.33 13.28 -20.74
N SER A 156 -14.53 12.42 -21.39
CA SER A 156 -13.47 12.86 -22.30
C SER A 156 -13.99 13.53 -23.57
N GLN A 157 -15.24 13.28 -23.97
CA GLN A 157 -15.89 13.96 -25.09
C GLN A 157 -16.35 15.39 -24.75
N ILE A 158 -16.40 15.77 -23.47
CA ILE A 158 -16.81 17.11 -23.06
C ILE A 158 -15.64 18.06 -23.24
N ASN A 159 -15.81 19.09 -24.07
CA ASN A 159 -14.79 20.12 -24.31
C ASN A 159 -14.72 21.15 -23.17
N ASP A 160 -14.46 20.68 -21.96
CA ASP A 160 -14.40 21.48 -20.74
C ASP A 160 -13.66 20.68 -19.63
N THR A 161 -13.42 21.30 -18.47
CA THR A 161 -12.92 20.59 -17.29
C THR A 161 -14.06 19.78 -16.64
N THR A 162 -13.82 18.49 -16.43
CA THR A 162 -14.75 17.55 -15.78
C THR A 162 -14.10 16.87 -14.57
N ALA A 163 -14.91 16.23 -13.72
CA ALA A 163 -14.38 15.51 -12.56
C ALA A 163 -15.06 14.16 -12.32
N ILE A 164 -14.29 13.24 -11.75
CA ILE A 164 -14.72 11.98 -11.18
C ILE A 164 -14.36 12.03 -9.69
N ILE A 165 -15.35 11.81 -8.82
CA ILE A 165 -15.10 11.48 -7.42
C ILE A 165 -15.23 9.97 -7.31
N TYR A 166 -14.09 9.28 -7.15
CA TYR A 166 -14.05 7.83 -6.98
C TYR A 166 -14.06 7.51 -5.49
N ASP A 167 -15.22 7.16 -4.97
CA ASP A 167 -15.47 6.90 -3.55
C ASP A 167 -15.35 5.41 -3.24
N GLN A 168 -14.18 5.06 -2.70
CA GLN A 168 -13.89 3.73 -2.21
C GLN A 168 -12.80 3.77 -1.13
N THR A 169 -13.14 3.28 0.06
CA THR A 169 -12.17 3.17 1.16
C THR A 169 -10.95 2.35 0.75
N CYS A 170 -9.75 2.85 1.09
CA CYS A 170 -8.49 2.15 0.82
C CYS A 170 -8.52 0.72 1.40
N ALA A 171 -8.09 -0.27 0.63
CA ALA A 171 -8.07 -1.68 1.05
C ALA A 171 -7.31 -1.90 2.38
N ALA A 172 -6.18 -1.21 2.57
CA ALA A 172 -5.41 -1.28 3.81
C ALA A 172 -6.21 -0.76 5.02
N GLU A 173 -6.93 0.35 4.84
CA GLU A 173 -7.76 0.92 5.91
C GLU A 173 -9.03 0.12 6.17
N LYS A 174 -9.70 -0.37 5.13
CA LYS A 174 -10.86 -1.27 5.26
C LYS A 174 -10.50 -2.46 6.15
N ARG A 175 -9.35 -3.10 5.89
CA ARG A 175 -8.84 -4.21 6.72
C ARG A 175 -8.57 -3.79 8.17
N ARG A 176 -7.94 -2.63 8.39
CA ARG A 176 -7.67 -2.13 9.74
C ARG A 176 -8.96 -1.84 10.51
N ARG A 177 -9.93 -1.17 9.89
CA ARG A 177 -11.23 -0.86 10.49
C ARG A 177 -12.01 -2.15 10.84
N ILE A 178 -11.95 -3.17 9.98
CA ILE A 178 -12.51 -4.51 10.30
C ILE A 178 -11.80 -5.14 11.50
N LYS A 179 -10.46 -5.17 11.52
CA LYS A 179 -9.68 -5.72 12.66
C LYS A 179 -9.96 -4.99 13.98
N LYS A 180 -10.26 -3.68 13.93
CA LYS A 180 -10.64 -2.86 15.09
C LYS A 180 -12.13 -2.91 15.42
N SER A 181 -12.93 -3.73 14.73
CA SER A 181 -14.39 -3.81 14.89
C SER A 181 -15.14 -2.49 14.63
N ILE A 182 -14.55 -1.57 13.85
CA ILE A 182 -15.17 -0.30 13.44
C ILE A 182 -16.06 -0.52 12.20
N LEU A 183 -15.65 -1.42 11.30
CA LEU A 183 -16.46 -1.87 10.18
C LEU A 183 -16.89 -3.32 10.42
N PRO A 184 -18.15 -3.68 10.09
CA PRO A 184 -18.61 -5.05 10.21
C PRO A 184 -17.80 -5.97 9.28
N GLU A 185 -17.40 -7.13 9.78
CA GLU A 185 -16.76 -8.15 8.96
C GLU A 185 -17.82 -8.77 8.03
N PRO A 186 -17.59 -8.80 6.70
CA PRO A 186 -18.46 -9.52 5.79
C PRO A 186 -18.56 -11.00 6.17
N ASN A 187 -19.79 -11.53 6.22
CA ASN A 187 -20.11 -12.92 6.56
C ASN A 187 -19.83 -13.91 5.41
N LYS A 188 -19.08 -13.50 4.39
CA LYS A 188 -18.74 -14.30 3.21
C LYS A 188 -17.23 -14.33 3.07
N LYS A 189 -16.67 -15.52 2.87
CA LYS A 189 -15.25 -15.73 2.56
C LYS A 189 -15.12 -16.47 1.24
N ILE A 190 -14.13 -16.08 0.45
CA ILE A 190 -13.79 -16.74 -0.81
C ILE A 190 -12.53 -17.56 -0.59
N PHE A 191 -12.55 -18.78 -1.09
CA PHE A 191 -11.42 -19.70 -1.16
C PHE A 191 -11.21 -20.12 -2.62
N ILE A 192 -10.02 -20.66 -2.90
CA ILE A 192 -9.71 -21.27 -4.20
C ILE A 192 -9.50 -22.76 -3.95
N ASN A 193 -10.25 -23.60 -4.66
CA ASN A 193 -10.04 -25.04 -4.65
C ASN A 193 -8.81 -25.39 -5.49
N GLU A 194 -7.73 -25.74 -4.81
CA GLU A 194 -6.43 -26.08 -5.42
C GLU A 194 -6.52 -27.23 -6.42
N LYS A 195 -7.46 -28.17 -6.23
CA LYS A 195 -7.66 -29.31 -7.15
C LYS A 195 -8.31 -28.93 -8.48
N VAL A 196 -8.97 -27.76 -8.53
CA VAL A 196 -9.64 -27.23 -9.72
C VAL A 196 -8.85 -26.05 -10.30
N CYS A 197 -7.97 -25.45 -9.52
CA CYS A 197 -7.19 -24.31 -9.95
C CYS A 197 -6.16 -24.72 -11.01
N GLU A 198 -6.18 -24.06 -12.17
CA GLU A 198 -5.16 -24.25 -13.22
C GLU A 198 -3.98 -23.28 -13.10
N GLY A 199 -3.94 -22.45 -12.06
CA GLY A 199 -2.88 -21.43 -11.90
C GLY A 199 -2.88 -20.34 -12.99
N CYS A 200 -3.99 -20.17 -13.72
CA CYS A 200 -4.04 -19.41 -14.98
C CYS A 200 -3.70 -17.92 -14.89
N GLY A 201 -3.88 -17.27 -13.74
CA GLY A 201 -3.59 -15.84 -13.58
C GLY A 201 -4.79 -14.91 -13.47
N ASP A 202 -5.94 -15.29 -14.04
CA ASP A 202 -7.05 -14.36 -14.30
C ASP A 202 -7.53 -13.64 -13.04
N CYS A 203 -7.71 -14.35 -11.92
CA CYS A 203 -8.08 -13.74 -10.65
C CYS A 203 -7.13 -12.60 -10.19
N GLY A 204 -5.84 -12.72 -10.48
CA GLY A 204 -4.83 -11.69 -10.21
C GLY A 204 -4.95 -10.51 -11.15
N ILE A 205 -5.14 -10.76 -12.44
CA ILE A 205 -5.30 -9.74 -13.48
C ILE A 205 -6.55 -8.89 -13.24
N GLN A 206 -7.68 -9.53 -12.89
CA GLN A 206 -8.94 -8.82 -12.65
C GLN A 206 -8.88 -7.95 -11.38
N SER A 207 -8.36 -8.50 -10.28
CA SER A 207 -8.41 -7.85 -8.98
C SER A 207 -7.19 -6.97 -8.67
N ASN A 208 -6.03 -7.27 -9.26
CA ASN A 208 -4.72 -6.75 -8.86
C ASN A 208 -4.53 -6.85 -7.33
N CYS A 209 -4.87 -8.02 -6.77
CA CYS A 209 -4.95 -8.26 -5.33
C CYS A 209 -3.73 -9.03 -4.80
N ILE A 210 -2.97 -8.40 -3.92
CA ILE A 210 -1.80 -8.98 -3.24
C ILE A 210 -2.16 -10.10 -2.24
N SER A 211 -3.44 -10.32 -1.96
CA SER A 211 -3.89 -11.44 -1.13
C SER A 211 -4.07 -12.74 -1.92
N ILE A 212 -3.91 -12.70 -3.24
CA ILE A 212 -3.82 -13.91 -4.06
C ILE A 212 -2.35 -14.31 -4.09
N VAL A 213 -2.04 -15.43 -3.45
CA VAL A 213 -0.67 -15.92 -3.27
C VAL A 213 -0.52 -17.30 -3.93
N PRO A 214 0.69 -17.69 -4.34
CA PRO A 214 0.92 -19.02 -4.90
C PRO A 214 0.77 -20.09 -3.81
N VAL A 215 0.50 -21.32 -4.25
CA VAL A 215 0.59 -22.51 -3.42
C VAL A 215 1.12 -23.65 -4.28
N GLU A 216 2.22 -24.28 -3.86
CA GLU A 216 2.78 -25.43 -4.55
C GLU A 216 2.00 -26.68 -4.16
N THR A 217 1.56 -27.44 -5.17
CA THR A 217 0.78 -28.66 -4.99
C THR A 217 1.32 -29.79 -5.85
N GLU A 218 0.88 -31.02 -5.62
CA GLU A 218 1.19 -32.17 -6.48
C GLU A 218 0.74 -31.98 -7.94
N TYR A 219 -0.24 -31.09 -8.19
CA TYR A 219 -0.76 -30.75 -9.52
C TYR A 219 -0.07 -29.52 -10.12
N GLY A 220 1.08 -29.12 -9.57
CA GLY A 220 1.82 -27.91 -9.93
C GLY A 220 1.41 -26.67 -9.14
N ARG A 221 1.96 -25.52 -9.54
CA ARG A 221 1.76 -24.23 -8.88
C ARG A 221 0.33 -23.72 -9.07
N LYS A 222 -0.40 -23.58 -7.97
CA LYS A 222 -1.78 -23.08 -7.92
C LYS A 222 -1.84 -21.72 -7.22
N ARG A 223 -3.06 -21.27 -6.93
CA ARG A 223 -3.34 -20.01 -6.23
C ARG A 223 -4.22 -20.28 -5.03
N GLN A 224 -4.00 -19.50 -3.98
CA GLN A 224 -4.82 -19.46 -2.78
C GLN A 224 -5.10 -18.02 -2.38
N ILE A 225 -6.10 -17.81 -1.53
CA ILE A 225 -6.39 -16.50 -0.94
C ILE A 225 -5.85 -16.48 0.49
N ASP A 226 -4.90 -15.59 0.75
CA ASP A 226 -4.46 -15.25 2.10
C ASP A 226 -5.62 -14.57 2.86
N GLN A 227 -6.26 -15.35 3.72
CA GLN A 227 -7.42 -14.91 4.50
C GLN A 227 -7.06 -13.88 5.58
N SER A 228 -5.80 -13.83 6.02
CA SER A 228 -5.31 -12.87 7.01
C SER A 228 -5.13 -11.47 6.42
N ASN A 229 -4.90 -11.42 5.11
CA ASN A 229 -4.63 -10.19 4.36
C ASN A 229 -5.77 -9.80 3.40
N CYS A 230 -6.77 -10.67 3.16
CA CYS A 230 -7.89 -10.38 2.27
C CYS A 230 -8.74 -9.18 2.72
N ASN A 231 -9.04 -8.26 1.79
CA ASN A 231 -9.89 -7.08 2.03
C ASN A 231 -11.40 -7.33 1.80
N LYS A 232 -11.76 -8.52 1.30
CA LYS A 232 -13.13 -8.96 1.06
C LYS A 232 -13.94 -8.03 0.13
N ASP A 233 -13.31 -7.51 -0.92
CA ASP A 233 -14.00 -6.74 -1.97
C ASP A 233 -14.55 -7.59 -3.13
N TYR A 234 -14.20 -8.89 -3.13
CA TYR A 234 -14.61 -9.94 -4.05
C TYR A 234 -14.33 -9.69 -5.54
N SER A 235 -13.52 -8.68 -5.87
CA SER A 235 -13.16 -8.36 -7.26
C SER A 235 -12.41 -9.50 -7.97
N CYS A 236 -11.81 -10.42 -7.22
CA CYS A 236 -11.18 -11.62 -7.78
C CYS A 236 -12.18 -12.59 -8.43
N VAL A 237 -13.45 -12.55 -8.01
CA VAL A 237 -14.53 -13.41 -8.53
C VAL A 237 -15.13 -12.87 -9.82
N ASP A 238 -14.82 -11.62 -10.19
CA ASP A 238 -15.23 -11.06 -11.48
C ASP A 238 -14.52 -11.76 -12.67
N GLY A 239 -13.49 -12.56 -12.40
CA GLY A 239 -12.82 -13.42 -13.37
C GLY A 239 -13.57 -14.72 -13.68
N PHE A 240 -13.26 -15.33 -14.82
CA PHE A 240 -13.87 -16.59 -15.24
C PHE A 240 -13.11 -17.78 -14.66
N CYS A 241 -13.32 -18.07 -13.38
CA CYS A 241 -12.60 -19.14 -12.69
C CYS A 241 -13.53 -20.13 -11.99
N PRO A 242 -13.56 -21.41 -12.40
CA PRO A 242 -14.42 -22.43 -11.78
C PRO A 242 -13.93 -22.89 -10.40
N SER A 243 -12.73 -22.47 -9.97
CA SER A 243 -12.12 -22.93 -8.72
C SER A 243 -12.58 -22.17 -7.47
N PHE A 244 -13.33 -21.06 -7.63
CA PHE A 244 -13.76 -20.26 -6.48
C PHE A 244 -14.84 -20.97 -5.65
N VAL A 245 -14.63 -20.99 -4.33
CA VAL A 245 -15.58 -21.50 -3.35
C VAL A 245 -15.99 -20.36 -2.43
N SER A 246 -17.29 -20.09 -2.35
CA SER A 246 -17.85 -19.12 -1.40
C SER A 246 -18.36 -19.85 -0.17
N VAL A 247 -17.88 -19.48 1.00
CA VAL A 247 -18.41 -19.97 2.28
C VAL A 247 -19.08 -18.81 3.00
N VAL A 248 -20.35 -19.02 3.39
CA VAL A 248 -21.19 -18.00 4.04
C VAL A 248 -21.48 -18.46 5.47
N GLY A 249 -21.34 -17.54 6.43
CA GLY A 249 -21.56 -17.79 7.85
C GLY A 249 -20.31 -17.49 8.70
N ASP A 250 -20.33 -17.94 9.95
CA ASP A 250 -19.26 -17.72 10.93
C ASP A 250 -18.07 -18.67 10.69
N VAL A 251 -17.35 -18.43 9.59
CA VAL A 251 -16.15 -19.19 9.24
C VAL A 251 -14.97 -18.66 10.04
N LYS A 252 -14.58 -19.38 11.10
CA LYS A 252 -13.35 -19.09 11.85
C LYS A 252 -12.19 -19.86 11.23
N LEU A 253 -11.08 -19.16 10.99
CA LEU A 253 -9.82 -19.82 10.64
C LEU A 253 -9.30 -20.54 11.88
N LYS A 254 -8.77 -21.74 11.70
CA LYS A 254 -8.15 -22.48 12.79
C LYS A 254 -6.90 -21.71 13.25
N THR A 255 -6.89 -21.27 14.49
CA THR A 255 -5.69 -20.72 15.12
C THR A 255 -4.81 -21.87 15.58
N ASN A 256 -3.62 -21.99 15.01
CA ASN A 256 -2.61 -22.94 15.49
C ASN A 256 -1.95 -22.36 16.74
N VAL A 257 -2.59 -22.56 17.89
CA VAL A 257 -2.00 -22.20 19.18
C VAL A 257 -1.00 -23.29 19.56
N ASN A 258 0.28 -22.93 19.65
CA ASN A 258 1.30 -23.85 20.14
C ASN A 258 1.35 -23.81 21.67
N ASN A 259 0.58 -24.69 22.30
CA ASN A 259 0.51 -24.77 23.77
C ASN A 259 1.88 -25.02 24.41
N SER A 260 2.75 -25.81 23.76
CA SER A 260 4.11 -26.07 24.26
C SER A 260 4.98 -24.80 24.26
N LEU A 261 4.85 -23.95 23.24
CA LEU A 261 5.53 -22.65 23.23
C LEU A 261 5.01 -21.75 24.36
N ILE A 262 3.69 -21.72 24.58
CA ILE A 262 3.07 -20.95 25.66
C ILE A 262 3.56 -21.43 27.03
N GLU A 263 3.58 -22.74 27.26
CA GLU A 263 4.13 -23.33 28.48
C GLU A 263 5.60 -22.96 28.67
N ARG A 264 6.41 -22.98 27.60
CA ARG A 264 7.82 -22.59 27.67
C ARG A 264 8.00 -21.11 27.97
N ILE A 265 7.19 -20.23 27.39
CA ILE A 265 7.20 -18.79 27.68
C ILE A 265 6.78 -18.53 29.13
N ASN A 266 5.80 -19.29 29.65
CA ASN A 266 5.31 -19.18 31.01
C ASN A 266 6.22 -19.87 32.05
N SER A 267 7.22 -20.63 31.60
CA SER A 267 8.26 -21.20 32.47
C SER A 267 9.29 -20.13 32.85
N THR A 268 10.20 -20.45 33.77
CA THR A 268 11.25 -19.52 34.21
C THR A 268 12.22 -19.22 33.07
N ILE A 269 12.13 -18.03 32.49
CA ILE A 269 13.10 -17.52 31.51
C ILE A 269 14.25 -16.88 32.31
N SER A 270 15.48 -17.31 32.06
CA SER A 270 16.67 -16.68 32.62
C SER A 270 16.91 -15.31 31.99
N GLU A 271 17.37 -14.34 32.79
CA GLU A 271 17.80 -13.03 32.28
C GLU A 271 18.88 -13.20 31.18
N PRO A 272 18.74 -12.50 30.04
CA PRO A 272 19.72 -12.59 28.97
C PRO A 272 21.02 -11.90 29.39
N ILE A 273 22.14 -12.44 28.92
CA ILE A 273 23.43 -11.74 29.01
C ILE A 273 23.41 -10.63 27.96
N LEU A 274 23.39 -9.37 28.42
CA LEU A 274 23.40 -8.21 27.54
C LEU A 274 24.78 -8.04 26.88
N PRO A 275 24.84 -7.68 25.58
CA PRO A 275 26.11 -7.38 24.93
C PRO A 275 26.72 -6.09 25.49
N GLU A 276 28.04 -6.05 25.57
CA GLU A 276 28.77 -4.84 25.92
C GLU A 276 28.67 -3.81 24.78
N ILE A 277 28.35 -2.55 25.11
CA ILE A 277 28.31 -1.44 24.15
C ILE A 277 29.64 -0.68 24.25
N GLN A 278 30.61 -1.04 23.40
CA GLN A 278 31.94 -0.42 23.41
C GLN A 278 31.99 1.01 22.81
N GLN A 279 30.99 1.39 22.01
CA GLN A 279 30.80 2.76 21.51
C GLN A 279 29.33 2.98 21.09
N SER A 280 28.84 2.09 20.23
CA SER A 280 27.43 2.04 19.87
C SER A 280 27.03 0.63 19.45
N TYR A 281 25.75 0.33 19.55
CA TYR A 281 25.14 -0.91 19.11
C TYR A 281 24.16 -0.61 17.98
N GLY A 282 24.51 -1.02 16.75
CA GLY A 282 23.72 -0.79 15.55
C GLY A 282 22.69 -1.89 15.32
N ILE A 283 21.43 -1.52 15.15
CA ILE A 283 20.33 -2.42 14.83
C ILE A 283 19.73 -2.00 13.49
N MET A 284 19.82 -2.88 12.51
CA MET A 284 19.13 -2.73 11.23
C MET A 284 17.79 -3.44 11.30
N ILE A 285 16.70 -2.71 11.13
CA ILE A 285 15.35 -3.29 11.07
C ILE A 285 14.86 -3.15 9.62
N ALA A 286 14.66 -4.26 8.95
CA ALA A 286 14.36 -4.28 7.52
C ALA A 286 13.08 -5.08 7.26
N GLY A 287 12.14 -4.50 6.50
CA GLY A 287 10.96 -5.24 6.10
C GLY A 287 9.95 -4.51 5.23
N ILE A 288 8.96 -5.24 4.72
CA ILE A 288 7.84 -4.74 3.95
C ILE A 288 6.79 -4.18 4.92
N GLY A 289 6.47 -2.89 4.78
CA GLY A 289 5.49 -2.20 5.60
C GLY A 289 6.10 -1.44 6.78
N GLY A 290 6.23 -0.12 6.59
CA GLY A 290 6.81 0.81 7.54
C GLY A 290 6.07 0.96 8.85
N THR A 291 4.77 0.67 8.94
CA THR A 291 4.09 0.75 10.24
C THR A 291 4.70 -0.22 11.25
N GLY A 292 5.07 -1.43 10.85
CA GLY A 292 5.72 -2.40 11.75
C GLY A 292 7.17 -2.01 12.03
N VAL A 293 7.95 -1.81 10.97
CA VAL A 293 9.39 -1.51 11.03
C VAL A 293 9.68 -0.25 11.87
N VAL A 294 9.00 0.87 11.57
CA VAL A 294 9.17 2.15 12.29
C VAL A 294 8.73 2.03 13.75
N THR A 295 7.62 1.31 14.02
CA THR A 295 7.13 1.12 15.39
C THR A 295 8.14 0.35 16.24
N ILE A 296 8.75 -0.71 15.70
CA ILE A 296 9.78 -1.46 16.44
C ILE A 296 11.00 -0.59 16.72
N GLY A 297 11.46 0.20 15.74
CA GLY A 297 12.53 1.17 15.94
C GLY A 297 12.23 2.15 17.09
N ALA A 298 11.03 2.73 17.09
CA ALA A 298 10.58 3.65 18.14
C ALA A 298 10.47 2.97 19.52
N ILE A 299 9.93 1.75 19.60
CA ILE A 299 9.82 0.99 20.85
C ILE A 299 11.21 0.72 21.43
N LEU A 300 12.14 0.22 20.61
CA LEU A 300 13.50 -0.09 21.07
C LEU A 300 14.27 1.17 21.49
N ALA A 301 14.13 2.27 20.75
CA ALA A 301 14.74 3.54 21.12
C ALA A 301 14.20 4.08 22.45
N THR A 302 12.89 3.98 22.66
CA THR A 302 12.23 4.39 23.91
C THR A 302 12.67 3.51 25.07
N ALA A 303 12.75 2.19 24.88
CA ALA A 303 13.24 1.26 25.89
C ALA A 303 14.69 1.58 26.28
N ALA A 304 15.57 1.81 25.30
CA ALA A 304 16.95 2.22 25.57
C ALA A 304 17.02 3.52 26.39
N GLN A 305 16.17 4.51 26.08
CA GLN A 305 16.11 5.76 26.84
C GLN A 305 15.65 5.55 28.29
N ILE A 306 14.66 4.66 28.51
CA ILE A 306 14.19 4.29 29.85
C ILE A 306 15.32 3.63 30.65
N ASP A 307 16.16 2.82 30.00
CA ASP A 307 17.36 2.19 30.59
C ASP A 307 18.54 3.16 30.78
N GLY A 308 18.34 4.46 30.53
CA GLY A 308 19.36 5.50 30.68
C GLY A 308 20.43 5.50 29.57
N LYS A 309 20.19 4.80 28.46
CA LYS A 309 21.07 4.75 27.29
C LYS A 309 20.76 5.87 26.30
N GLY A 310 21.75 6.23 25.48
CA GLY A 310 21.52 7.09 24.32
C GLY A 310 20.89 6.27 23.19
N SER A 311 19.98 6.85 22.41
CA SER A 311 19.46 6.19 21.22
C SER A 311 19.12 7.18 20.12
N GLY A 312 19.14 6.72 18.87
CA GLY A 312 18.60 7.46 17.75
C GLY A 312 18.13 6.54 16.64
N VAL A 313 17.08 6.98 15.95
CA VAL A 313 16.42 6.24 14.88
C VAL A 313 16.40 7.09 13.62
N LEU A 314 16.74 6.49 12.50
CA LEU A 314 16.59 7.06 11.17
C LEU A 314 15.77 6.08 10.33
N ASP A 315 14.56 6.47 9.96
CA ASP A 315 13.68 5.66 9.14
C ASP A 315 13.80 6.04 7.66
N MET A 316 14.13 5.06 6.83
CA MET A 316 14.08 5.17 5.37
C MET A 316 12.89 4.37 4.86
N THR A 317 11.81 5.08 4.57
CA THR A 317 10.63 4.53 3.91
C THR A 317 10.68 4.84 2.42
N GLY A 318 10.44 3.85 1.57
CA GLY A 318 10.05 4.13 0.18
C GLY A 318 8.73 4.91 0.11
N LEU A 319 8.28 5.27 -1.10
CA LEU A 319 7.03 6.04 -1.30
C LEU A 319 5.79 5.38 -0.66
N ALA A 320 5.77 4.05 -0.57
CA ALA A 320 4.68 3.31 0.07
C ALA A 320 5.06 2.87 1.49
N GLN A 321 4.64 3.63 2.51
CA GLN A 321 4.83 3.20 3.89
C GLN A 321 4.04 1.91 4.22
N LYS A 322 2.91 1.64 3.57
CA LYS A 322 2.14 0.39 3.72
C LYS A 322 2.37 -0.51 2.51
N GLY A 323 3.24 -1.52 2.64
CA GLY A 323 3.51 -2.52 1.60
C GLY A 323 4.73 -2.22 0.71
N GLY A 324 5.46 -1.14 0.94
CA GLY A 324 6.79 -0.91 0.36
C GLY A 324 7.91 -1.36 1.30
N ALA A 325 9.13 -1.44 0.75
CA ALA A 325 10.34 -1.71 1.51
C ALA A 325 10.65 -0.55 2.47
N VAL A 326 10.91 -0.89 3.73
CA VAL A 326 11.28 0.06 4.78
C VAL A 326 12.48 -0.46 5.55
N LYS A 327 13.41 0.44 5.82
CA LYS A 327 14.64 0.19 6.57
C LYS A 327 14.68 1.20 7.71
N SER A 328 14.83 0.74 8.94
CA SER A 328 15.03 1.59 10.11
C SER A 328 16.43 1.33 10.66
N PHE A 329 17.21 2.40 10.73
CA PHE A 329 18.56 2.40 11.30
C PHE A 329 18.43 2.87 12.74
N LEU A 330 18.59 1.95 13.68
CA LEU A 330 18.60 2.25 15.11
C LEU A 330 20.03 2.12 15.63
N ARG A 331 20.45 3.08 16.45
CA ARG A 331 21.73 3.04 17.14
C ARG A 331 21.52 3.32 18.62
N ILE A 332 22.10 2.48 19.48
CA ILE A 332 22.07 2.61 20.94
C ILE A 332 23.49 2.91 21.43
N PHE A 333 23.63 3.86 22.35
CA PHE A 333 24.88 4.33 22.93
C PHE A 333 24.89 4.06 24.43
N ASN A 334 26.08 3.99 25.04
CA ASN A 334 26.17 3.69 26.46
C ASN A 334 25.68 4.87 27.32
N ASP A 335 25.98 6.11 26.92
CA ASP A 335 25.50 7.37 27.52
C ASP A 335 24.80 8.24 26.45
N PRO A 336 23.65 8.88 26.76
CA PRO A 336 23.00 9.85 25.88
C PRO A 336 23.89 10.98 25.34
N LYS A 337 24.96 11.36 26.03
CA LYS A 337 25.91 12.39 25.60
C LYS A 337 26.84 11.92 24.46
N GLU A 338 26.91 10.62 24.21
CA GLU A 338 27.76 10.02 23.17
C GLU A 338 27.05 9.89 21.81
N ILE A 339 25.78 10.34 21.73
CA ILE A 339 25.00 10.28 20.50
C ILE A 339 25.77 10.96 19.36
N SER A 340 25.97 10.19 18.29
CA SER A 340 26.65 10.61 17.07
C SER A 340 25.82 10.19 15.84
N THR A 341 26.46 9.98 14.69
CA THR A 341 25.77 9.58 13.44
C THR A 341 24.85 8.37 13.68
N ILE A 342 23.57 8.49 13.31
CA ILE A 342 22.58 7.41 13.48
C ILE A 342 22.60 6.40 12.33
N ARG A 343 22.89 6.87 11.11
CA ARG A 343 22.97 6.01 9.93
C ARG A 343 24.06 4.96 10.12
N LEU A 344 23.73 3.70 9.86
CA LEU A 344 24.69 2.60 9.88
C LEU A 344 25.51 2.62 8.58
N SER A 345 26.83 2.61 8.71
CA SER A 345 27.78 2.48 7.61
C SER A 345 28.10 1.02 7.31
N TYR A 346 29.11 0.78 6.48
CA TYR A 346 29.58 -0.56 6.14
C TYR A 346 30.05 -1.33 7.37
N GLY A 347 29.53 -2.55 7.57
CA GLY A 347 29.86 -3.40 8.73
C GLY A 347 29.40 -2.87 10.10
N ASP A 348 28.57 -1.83 10.15
CA ASP A 348 28.16 -1.21 11.40
C ASP A 348 27.05 -1.97 12.14
N THR A 349 26.35 -2.89 11.49
CA THR A 349 25.19 -3.59 12.07
C THR A 349 25.62 -4.67 13.05
N ASN A 350 25.23 -4.56 14.32
CA ASN A 350 25.40 -5.61 15.32
C ASN A 350 24.24 -6.63 15.26
N LEU A 351 23.02 -6.14 15.01
CA LEU A 351 21.82 -6.97 14.93
C LEU A 351 21.01 -6.62 13.68
N LEU A 352 20.73 -7.61 12.84
CA LEU A 352 19.75 -7.52 11.75
C LEU A 352 18.42 -8.14 12.20
N MET A 353 17.37 -7.34 12.24
CA MET A 353 15.98 -7.79 12.37
C MET A 353 15.30 -7.72 11.00
N GLY A 354 15.28 -8.84 10.29
CA GLY A 354 14.61 -8.96 9.00
C GLY A 354 13.17 -9.46 9.17
N PHE A 355 12.17 -8.66 8.79
CA PHE A 355 10.76 -9.07 8.84
C PHE A 355 10.27 -9.77 7.57
N ASP A 356 11.11 -9.81 6.54
CA ASP A 356 10.99 -10.65 5.36
C ASP A 356 12.35 -10.84 4.68
N LEU A 357 12.46 -11.82 3.80
CA LEU A 357 13.68 -12.12 3.05
C LEU A 357 14.00 -11.08 1.97
N LEU A 358 13.02 -10.35 1.43
CA LEU A 358 13.22 -9.45 0.31
C LEU A 358 14.00 -8.20 0.73
N VAL A 359 13.54 -7.51 1.77
CA VAL A 359 14.19 -6.29 2.23
C VAL A 359 15.47 -6.60 3.00
N ALA A 360 15.54 -7.75 3.68
CA ALA A 360 16.78 -8.20 4.33
C ALA A 360 17.92 -8.47 3.32
N ASN A 361 17.59 -8.82 2.08
CA ASN A 361 18.57 -9.00 0.99
C ASN A 361 18.80 -7.74 0.14
N ASP A 362 18.24 -6.59 0.53
CA ASP A 362 18.46 -5.33 -0.17
C ASP A 362 19.93 -4.91 -0.04
N GLU A 363 20.52 -4.38 -1.12
CA GLU A 363 21.94 -4.02 -1.21
C GLU A 363 22.37 -3.06 -0.09
N GLU A 364 21.53 -2.07 0.25
CA GLU A 364 21.85 -1.15 1.35
C GLU A 364 21.87 -1.84 2.71
N VAL A 365 21.07 -2.89 2.91
CA VAL A 365 21.09 -3.68 4.15
C VAL A 365 22.36 -4.52 4.17
N LEU A 366 22.62 -5.28 3.10
CA LEU A 366 23.76 -6.18 2.99
C LEU A 366 25.11 -5.46 3.18
N LYS A 367 25.24 -4.23 2.66
CA LYS A 367 26.44 -3.40 2.84
C LYS A 367 26.78 -3.10 4.31
N THR A 368 25.78 -3.05 5.18
CA THR A 368 25.98 -2.75 6.61
C THR A 368 26.35 -3.97 7.46
N LEU A 369 26.27 -5.17 6.89
CA LEU A 369 26.50 -6.42 7.62
C LEU A 369 28.00 -6.74 7.68
N ASP A 370 28.41 -7.37 8.76
CA ASP A 370 29.75 -7.89 8.96
C ASP A 370 29.68 -9.30 9.56
N LYS A 371 30.43 -10.23 8.96
CA LYS A 371 30.40 -11.65 9.33
C LYS A 371 30.88 -11.94 10.75
N GLN A 372 31.78 -11.12 11.29
CA GLN A 372 32.36 -11.33 12.62
C GLN A 372 31.49 -10.70 13.72
N LYS A 373 30.74 -9.64 13.37
CA LYS A 373 30.00 -8.80 14.33
C LYS A 373 28.49 -9.00 14.29
N THR A 374 27.90 -9.15 13.11
CA THR A 374 26.44 -9.14 12.94
C THR A 374 25.81 -10.46 13.36
N LYS A 375 24.76 -10.39 14.18
CA LYS A 375 23.79 -11.46 14.41
C LYS A 375 22.47 -11.13 13.72
N SER A 376 21.69 -12.14 13.35
CA SER A 376 20.44 -11.92 12.63
C SER A 376 19.27 -12.73 13.15
N ILE A 377 18.08 -12.13 13.08
CA ILE A 377 16.80 -12.81 13.24
C ILE A 377 15.96 -12.40 12.05
N ILE A 378 15.63 -13.37 11.20
CA ILE A 378 15.00 -13.10 9.91
C ILE A 378 13.76 -13.98 9.77
N ASN A 379 12.61 -13.37 9.46
CA ASN A 379 11.43 -14.10 9.06
C ASN A 379 11.64 -14.72 7.67
N SER A 380 11.56 -16.05 7.60
CA SER A 380 11.74 -16.80 6.36
C SER A 380 10.44 -17.04 5.59
N ASP A 381 9.31 -16.48 6.03
CA ASP A 381 8.04 -16.59 5.31
C ASP A 381 8.17 -16.02 3.88
N GLU A 382 7.68 -16.78 2.91
CA GLU A 382 7.74 -16.42 1.49
C GLU A 382 6.62 -15.44 1.13
N ILE A 383 7.00 -14.18 0.92
CA ILE A 383 6.05 -13.12 0.57
C ILE A 383 6.26 -12.71 -0.89
N MET A 384 5.26 -12.94 -1.73
CA MET A 384 5.28 -12.47 -3.12
C MET A 384 5.01 -10.97 -3.21
N THR A 385 5.67 -10.31 -4.16
CA THR A 385 5.42 -8.91 -4.50
C THR A 385 4.15 -8.76 -5.34
N GLY A 386 3.71 -7.51 -5.55
CA GLY A 386 2.56 -7.22 -6.41
C GLY A 386 2.73 -7.66 -7.87
N GLU A 387 3.95 -7.96 -8.32
CA GLU A 387 4.24 -8.43 -9.67
C GLU A 387 3.57 -9.78 -9.97
N PHE A 388 3.49 -10.67 -8.99
CA PHE A 388 2.79 -11.96 -9.10
C PHE A 388 1.31 -11.85 -9.50
N THR A 389 0.69 -10.70 -9.23
CA THR A 389 -0.71 -10.46 -9.63
C THR A 389 -0.87 -10.32 -11.15
N ARG A 390 0.21 -9.92 -11.86
CA ARG A 390 0.24 -9.69 -13.31
C ARG A 390 0.95 -10.82 -14.05
N ASP A 391 2.05 -11.32 -13.49
CA ASP A 391 2.77 -12.46 -14.03
C ASP A 391 2.56 -13.71 -13.16
N LYS A 392 1.84 -14.68 -13.71
CA LYS A 392 1.54 -15.95 -13.04
C LYS A 392 2.78 -16.82 -12.82
N ASN A 393 3.81 -16.65 -13.65
CA ASN A 393 5.05 -17.40 -13.58
C ASN A 393 6.10 -16.70 -12.71
N PHE A 394 5.82 -15.47 -12.25
CA PHE A 394 6.73 -14.69 -11.41
C PHE A 394 7.22 -15.51 -10.23
N PHE A 395 8.54 -15.57 -10.08
CA PHE A 395 9.20 -16.43 -9.11
C PHE A 395 10.28 -15.63 -8.40
N LEU A 396 10.39 -15.85 -7.09
CA LEU A 396 11.43 -15.28 -6.26
C LEU A 396 12.25 -16.43 -5.67
N PRO A 397 13.59 -16.40 -5.80
CA PRO A 397 14.44 -17.49 -5.35
C PRO A 397 14.68 -17.42 -3.82
N PHE A 398 13.65 -17.66 -3.02
CA PHE A 398 13.70 -17.52 -1.55
C PHE A 398 14.79 -18.38 -0.90
N ASP A 399 14.99 -19.61 -1.39
CA ASP A 399 16.09 -20.47 -0.92
C ASP A 399 17.46 -19.81 -1.16
N LYS A 400 17.68 -19.24 -2.36
CA LYS A 400 18.94 -18.54 -2.65
C LYS A 400 19.10 -17.27 -1.83
N MET A 401 18.00 -16.55 -1.56
CA MET A 401 18.01 -15.36 -0.69
C MET A 401 18.40 -15.73 0.75
N LYS A 402 17.91 -16.87 1.24
CA LYS A 402 18.28 -17.41 2.54
C LYS A 402 19.74 -17.88 2.57
N GLU A 403 20.17 -18.62 1.56
CA GLU A 403 21.57 -19.06 1.41
C GLU A 403 22.53 -17.87 1.30
N ASN A 404 22.15 -16.81 0.58
CA ASN A 404 22.93 -15.59 0.47
C ASN A 404 23.19 -14.95 1.85
N LEU A 405 22.14 -14.80 2.67
CA LEU A 405 22.27 -14.30 4.04
C LEU A 405 23.17 -15.20 4.90
N ILE A 406 23.01 -16.52 4.80
CA ILE A 406 23.87 -17.50 5.50
C ILE A 406 25.33 -17.39 5.04
N ASN A 407 25.58 -17.14 3.76
CA ASN A 407 26.93 -16.99 3.22
C ASN A 407 27.61 -15.71 3.72
N ILE A 408 26.86 -14.60 3.75
CA ILE A 408 27.34 -13.29 4.20
C ILE A 408 27.58 -13.29 5.72
N LEU A 409 26.61 -13.77 6.50
CA LEU A 409 26.66 -13.70 7.96
C LEU A 409 27.37 -14.91 8.58
N GLY A 410 27.37 -16.05 7.91
CA GLY A 410 27.79 -17.33 8.49
C GLY A 410 26.64 -18.03 9.23
N LYS A 411 26.58 -19.36 9.14
CA LYS A 411 25.47 -20.20 9.66
C LYS A 411 25.19 -20.09 11.17
N ASN A 412 26.16 -19.60 11.95
CA ASN A 412 26.06 -19.49 13.42
C ASN A 412 25.66 -18.08 13.89
N ASN A 413 25.37 -17.18 12.96
CA ASN A 413 24.97 -15.79 13.15
C ASN A 413 23.59 -15.56 12.55
#